data_AF-A0A382Y9W5-F1
#
_entry.id   AF-A0A382Y9W5-F1
#
_cell.length_a   1.000
_cell.length_b   1.000
_cell.length_c   1.000
_cell.angle_alpha   90.00
_cell.angle_beta   90.00
_cell.angle_gamma   90.00
#
_symmetry.space_group_name_H-M   'P 1'
#
loop_
_entity.id
_entity.type
_entity.pdbx_description
1 polymer ?
#
loop_
_entity_poly.entity_id
_entity_poly.type
_entity_poly.pdbx_seq_one_letter_code
_entity_poly.pdbx_strand_id
1 'polypeptide(L)'
;MGEKFAYFIQQGDVYAFIGELASGKTTFIKGILKGLQFEQQVTSPTFTLVNEYDAKYPVIHVDCYREEDLERWVRLGINDYMNEENIVIIEWANKMEPLLPS
;
A
#
# COMPACT_ATOMS: atom_id res chain seq x y z
N MET A 1 6.54 -15.56 -0.75
CA MET A 1 5.07 -15.54 -0.68
C MET A 1 4.53 -14.30 -1.40
N GLY A 2 4.96 -13.09 -1.04
CA GLY A 2 4.59 -11.85 -1.77
C GLY A 2 4.90 -11.89 -3.28
N GLU A 3 6.09 -12.37 -3.69
CA GLU A 3 6.42 -12.50 -5.13
C GLU A 3 5.43 -13.38 -5.90
N LYS A 4 4.91 -14.43 -5.26
CA LYS A 4 3.89 -15.30 -5.87
C LYS A 4 2.51 -14.66 -5.84
N PHE A 5 2.23 -13.84 -4.83
CA PHE A 5 0.98 -13.10 -4.72
C PHE A 5 0.84 -12.05 -5.84
N ALA A 6 1.95 -11.44 -6.25
CA ALA A 6 1.99 -10.46 -7.34
C ALA A 6 1.40 -10.98 -8.67
N TYR A 7 1.37 -12.29 -8.91
CA TYR A 7 0.75 -12.86 -10.11
C TYR A 7 -0.77 -12.71 -10.16
N PHE A 8 -1.41 -12.42 -9.01
CA PHE A 8 -2.86 -12.24 -8.91
C PHE A 8 -3.26 -10.77 -8.86
N ILE A 9 -2.29 -9.85 -8.79
CA ILE A 9 -2.55 -8.41 -8.70
C ILE A 9 -2.83 -7.83 -10.08
N GLN A 10 -3.82 -6.94 -10.13
CA GLN A 10 -4.21 -6.14 -11.29
C GLN A 10 -4.13 -4.65 -10.95
N GLN A 11 -3.99 -3.80 -11.97
CA GLN A 11 -4.15 -2.35 -11.79
C GLN A 11 -5.57 -2.04 -11.31
N GLY A 12 -5.73 -1.04 -10.46
CA GLY A 12 -7.00 -0.73 -9.81
C GLY A 12 -7.24 -1.48 -8.50
N ASP A 13 -6.43 -2.50 -8.18
CA ASP A 13 -6.60 -3.23 -6.93
C ASP A 13 -6.18 -2.39 -5.72
N VAL A 14 -6.99 -2.49 -4.66
CA VAL A 14 -6.69 -1.95 -3.33
C VAL A 14 -6.56 -3.09 -2.33
N TYR A 15 -5.38 -3.22 -1.72
CA TYR A 15 -5.07 -4.26 -0.74
C TYR A 15 -4.90 -3.68 0.66
N ALA A 16 -5.82 -4.05 1.56
CA ALA A 16 -5.80 -3.66 2.96
C ALA A 16 -5.08 -4.72 3.83
N PHE A 17 -3.96 -4.35 4.44
CA PHE A 17 -3.18 -5.22 5.33
C PHE A 17 -3.37 -4.84 6.80
N ILE A 18 -3.96 -5.76 7.57
CA ILE A 18 -4.15 -5.64 9.01
C ILE A 18 -3.35 -6.73 9.71
N GLY A 19 -2.60 -6.36 10.75
CA GLY A 19 -1.84 -7.31 11.56
C GLY A 19 -0.95 -6.59 12.56
N GLU A 20 -0.47 -7.33 13.56
CA GLU A 20 0.35 -6.78 14.64
C GLU A 20 1.67 -6.16 14.16
N LEU A 21 2.29 -5.36 15.01
CA LEU A 21 3.65 -4.86 14.78
C LEU A 21 4.59 -6.06 14.57
N ALA A 22 5.53 -5.94 13.63
CA ALA A 22 6.46 -7.02 13.27
C ALA A 22 5.82 -8.31 12.72
N SER A 23 4.54 -8.31 12.33
CA SER A 23 3.90 -9.45 11.65
C SER A 23 4.42 -9.73 10.23
N GLY A 24 5.31 -8.88 9.71
CA GLY A 24 5.93 -9.05 8.40
C GLY A 24 5.18 -8.41 7.23
N LYS A 25 4.22 -7.50 7.47
CA LYS A 25 3.49 -6.74 6.43
C LYS A 25 4.44 -6.12 5.40
N THR A 26 5.36 -5.26 5.82
CA THR A 26 6.34 -4.65 4.91
C THR A 26 7.24 -5.68 4.20
N THR A 27 7.58 -6.81 4.85
CA THR A 27 8.33 -7.91 4.20
C THR A 27 7.51 -8.60 3.12
N PHE A 28 6.21 -8.75 3.32
CA PHE A 28 5.30 -9.27 2.31
C PHE A 28 5.18 -8.33 1.11
N ILE A 29 5.04 -7.02 1.37
CA ILE A 29 4.94 -5.96 0.35
C ILE A 29 6.23 -5.85 -0.47
N LYS A 30 7.41 -5.96 0.18
CA LYS A 30 8.70 -6.12 -0.50
C LYS A 30 8.68 -7.28 -1.51
N GLY A 31 8.10 -8.40 -1.10
CA GLY A 31 7.91 -9.54 -1.98
C GLY A 31 6.98 -9.23 -3.15
N ILE A 32 5.87 -8.53 -2.92
CA ILE A 32 4.95 -8.10 -3.99
C ILE A 32 5.69 -7.23 -5.00
N LEU A 33 6.36 -6.17 -4.56
CA LEU A 33 7.09 -5.23 -5.41
C LEU A 33 8.17 -5.93 -6.24
N LYS A 34 8.89 -6.88 -5.64
CA LYS A 34 9.83 -7.72 -6.38
C LYS A 34 9.14 -8.58 -7.44
N GLY A 35 7.97 -9.16 -7.15
CA GLY A 35 7.16 -9.89 -8.13
C GLY A 35 6.61 -8.99 -9.25
N LEU A 36 6.40 -7.72 -8.95
CA LEU A 36 6.09 -6.65 -9.90
C LEU A 36 7.35 -6.03 -10.52
N GLN A 37 8.50 -6.72 -10.52
CA GLN A 37 9.74 -6.30 -11.20
C GLN A 37 10.36 -4.99 -10.66
N PHE A 38 10.04 -4.58 -9.44
CA PHE A 38 10.72 -3.48 -8.77
C PHE A 38 11.97 -3.99 -8.04
N GLU A 39 13.16 -3.55 -8.47
CA GLU A 39 14.45 -4.04 -7.95
C GLU A 39 15.11 -3.08 -6.95
N GLN A 40 14.55 -1.89 -6.73
CA GLN A 40 15.13 -0.89 -5.82
C GLN A 40 14.72 -1.14 -4.36
N GLN A 41 15.28 -0.33 -3.46
CA GLN A 41 14.99 -0.45 -2.04
C GLN A 41 13.55 -0.07 -1.73
N VAL A 42 12.85 -0.98 -1.04
CA VAL A 42 11.51 -0.75 -0.48
C VAL A 42 11.63 -0.57 1.03
N THR A 43 10.98 0.45 1.56
CA THR A 43 10.93 0.77 3.00
C THR A 43 9.49 0.97 3.42
N SER A 44 9.19 0.78 4.70
CA SER A 44 7.88 1.12 5.21
C SER A 44 7.69 2.64 5.19
N PRO A 45 6.56 3.15 4.70
CA PRO A 45 6.23 4.57 4.68
C PRO A 45 5.72 5.08 6.04
N THR A 46 5.99 4.41 7.16
CA THR A 46 5.52 4.84 8.50
C THR A 46 5.71 6.35 8.78
N PHE A 47 6.78 6.98 8.28
CA PHE A 47 7.03 8.42 8.45
C PHE A 47 6.64 9.28 7.25
N THR A 48 6.80 8.76 6.02
CA THR A 48 6.43 9.47 4.79
C THR A 48 4.93 9.41 4.51
N LEU A 49 4.21 8.53 5.23
CA LEU A 49 2.81 8.13 5.07
C LEU A 49 2.52 7.40 3.76
N VAL A 50 3.11 7.86 2.66
CA VAL A 50 3.00 7.30 1.32
C VAL A 50 4.39 7.13 0.71
N ASN A 51 4.62 5.99 0.07
CA ASN A 51 5.72 5.78 -0.87
C ASN A 51 5.12 5.37 -2.22
N GLU A 52 5.69 5.89 -3.31
CA GLU A 52 5.30 5.56 -4.67
C GLU A 52 6.42 4.75 -5.34
N TYR A 53 6.04 3.69 -6.03
CA TYR A 53 6.97 2.80 -6.71
C TYR A 53 6.59 2.63 -8.18
N ASP A 54 7.51 3.01 -9.06
CA ASP A 54 7.41 2.74 -10.50
C ASP A 54 7.88 1.30 -10.77
N ALA A 55 7.02 0.35 -10.45
CA ALA A 55 7.22 -1.07 -10.73
C ALA A 55 6.70 -1.41 -12.13
N LYS A 56 6.39 -2.69 -12.40
CA LYS A 56 5.67 -3.09 -13.63
C LYS A 56 4.38 -2.28 -13.85
N TYR A 57 3.71 -1.93 -12.75
CA TYR A 57 2.62 -0.97 -12.69
C TYR A 57 2.88 -0.01 -11.50
N PRO A 58 2.33 1.21 -11.51
CA PRO A 58 2.44 2.12 -10.37
C PRO A 58 1.89 1.48 -9.08
N VAL A 59 2.69 1.49 -8.01
CA VAL A 59 2.27 0.98 -6.69
C VAL A 59 2.35 2.11 -5.67
N ILE A 60 1.23 2.34 -4.98
CA ILE A 60 1.10 3.30 -3.89
C ILE A 60 1.10 2.52 -2.58
N HIS A 61 2.17 2.63 -1.80
CA HIS A 61 2.28 2.01 -0.49
C HIS A 61 1.99 3.03 0.59
N VAL A 62 0.91 2.78 1.34
CA VAL A 62 0.41 3.63 2.41
C VAL A 62 0.61 2.92 3.75
N ASP A 63 0.96 3.66 4.80
CA ASP A 63 1.05 3.13 6.17
C ASP A 63 0.32 4.04 7.15
N CYS A 64 -0.80 3.56 7.66
CA CYS A 64 -1.65 4.31 8.58
C CYS A 64 -1.23 4.18 10.04
N TYR A 65 -0.10 3.53 10.36
CA TYR A 65 0.31 3.28 11.75
C TYR A 65 0.33 4.55 12.62
N ARG A 66 0.76 5.68 12.07
CA ARG A 66 0.94 6.94 12.82
C ARG A 66 -0.13 7.98 12.58
N GLU A 67 -0.96 7.82 11.56
CA GLU A 67 -1.95 8.82 11.17
C GLU A 67 -3.35 8.24 11.24
N GLU A 68 -4.11 8.74 12.21
CA GLU A 68 -5.49 8.31 12.50
C GLU A 68 -6.52 9.35 12.07
N ASP A 69 -6.10 10.56 11.67
CA ASP A 69 -6.99 11.60 11.18
C ASP A 69 -7.40 11.35 9.72
N LEU A 70 -8.65 10.92 9.54
CA LEU A 70 -9.23 10.68 8.22
C LEU A 70 -9.31 11.94 7.36
N GLU A 71 -9.54 13.13 7.95
CA GLU A 71 -9.58 14.36 7.16
C GLU A 71 -8.21 14.67 6.58
N ARG A 72 -7.13 14.39 7.33
CA ARG A 72 -5.78 14.57 6.83
C ARG A 72 -5.50 13.65 5.63
N TRP A 73 -5.94 12.39 5.69
CA TRP A 73 -5.82 11.47 4.55
C TRP A 73 -6.58 11.96 3.32
N VAL A 74 -7.78 12.49 3.50
CA VAL A 74 -8.56 13.10 2.40
C VAL A 74 -7.81 14.30 1.81
N ARG A 75 -7.26 15.20 2.65
CA ARG A 75 -6.48 16.36 2.19
C ARG A 75 -5.17 15.99 1.50
N LEU A 76 -4.58 14.84 1.85
CA LEU A 76 -3.41 14.28 1.17
C LEU A 76 -3.74 13.67 -0.19
N GLY A 77 -5.02 13.58 -0.58
CA GLY A 77 -5.43 13.04 -1.87
C GLY A 77 -5.47 11.51 -1.91
N ILE A 78 -5.72 10.84 -0.77
CA ILE A 78 -5.73 9.36 -0.73
C ILE A 78 -6.70 8.73 -1.75
N ASN A 79 -7.82 9.41 -2.02
CA ASN A 79 -8.82 8.99 -2.99
C ASN A 79 -8.30 9.07 -4.43
N ASP A 80 -7.42 10.02 -4.73
CA ASP A 80 -6.86 10.18 -6.07
C ASP A 80 -5.88 9.04 -6.39
N TYR A 81 -5.28 8.43 -5.38
CA TYR A 81 -4.44 7.24 -5.54
C TYR A 81 -5.24 5.97 -5.81
N MET A 82 -6.47 5.85 -5.28
CA MET A 82 -7.34 4.68 -5.44
C MET A 82 -8.12 4.76 -6.77
N ASN A 83 -7.38 4.62 -7.88
CA ASN A 83 -7.90 4.70 -9.24
C ASN A 83 -7.52 3.45 -10.06
N GLU A 84 -7.99 3.36 -11.31
CA GLU A 84 -7.78 2.19 -12.19
C GLU A 84 -6.32 1.98 -12.65
N GLU A 85 -5.44 2.96 -12.50
CA GLU A 85 -4.05 2.89 -12.97
C GLU A 85 -3.11 2.34 -11.89
N ASN A 86 -3.40 2.66 -10.63
CA ASN A 86 -2.56 2.37 -9.47
C ASN A 86 -2.92 1.03 -8.82
N ILE A 87 -1.92 0.37 -8.26
CA ILE A 87 -2.11 -0.66 -7.23
C ILE A 87 -1.91 0.01 -5.88
N VAL A 88 -2.91 0.00 -5.01
CA VAL A 88 -2.81 0.62 -3.69
C VAL A 88 -2.66 -0.45 -2.62
N ILE A 89 -1.63 -0.33 -1.79
CA ILE A 89 -1.32 -1.25 -0.70
C ILE A 89 -1.30 -0.46 0.61
N ILE A 90 -2.18 -0.80 1.54
CA ILE A 90 -2.41 -0.02 2.77
C ILE A 90 -2.08 -0.88 3.99
N GLU A 91 -1.01 -0.54 4.71
CA GLU A 91 -0.72 -1.12 6.03
C GLU A 91 -1.55 -0.43 7.12
N TRP A 92 -2.03 -1.20 8.09
CA TRP A 92 -2.89 -0.72 9.19
C TRP A 92 -4.20 -0.09 8.70
N ALA A 93 -4.75 -0.65 7.62
CA ALA A 93 -5.92 -0.15 6.92
C ALA A 93 -7.17 0.00 7.80
N ASN A 94 -7.25 -0.72 8.94
CA ASN A 94 -8.31 -0.56 9.93
C ASN A 94 -8.39 0.87 10.50
N LYS A 95 -7.32 1.66 10.42
CA LYS A 95 -7.29 3.07 10.85
C LYS A 95 -7.92 4.02 9.83
N MET A 96 -8.12 3.57 8.59
CA MET A 96 -8.74 4.35 7.52
C MET A 96 -9.92 3.63 6.85
N GLU A 97 -10.53 2.67 7.55
CA GLU A 97 -11.64 1.84 7.05
C GLU A 97 -12.76 2.65 6.39
N PRO A 98 -13.21 3.81 6.92
CA PRO A 98 -14.26 4.61 6.28
C PRO A 98 -13.89 5.22 4.93
N LEU A 99 -12.60 5.24 4.56
CA LEU A 99 -12.10 5.76 3.29
C LEU A 99 -11.80 4.66 2.27
N LEU A 100 -11.88 3.38 2.66
CA LEU A 100 -11.61 2.26 1.76
C LEU A 100 -12.77 2.06 0.75
N PRO A 101 -12.47 1.60 -0.48
CA PRO A 101 -13.50 1.25 -1.45
C PRO A 101 -14.38 0.08 -0.95
N SER A 102 -15.65 0.06 -1.39
CA SER A 102 -16.66 -0.95 -1.03
C SER A 102 -16.56 -2.23 -1.83
#